data_AF-A0A0M3J9B1-F1
#
_entry.id   AF-A0A0M3J9B1-F1
#
_cell.length_a   1.000
_cell.length_b   1.000
_cell.length_c   1.000
_cell.angle_alpha   90.00
_cell.angle_beta   90.00
_cell.angle_gamma   90.00
#
_symmetry.space_group_name_H-M   'P 1'
#
loop_
_entity.id
_entity.type
_entity.pdbx_description
1 polymer ?
#
loop_
_entity_poly.entity_id
_entity_poly.type
_entity_poly.pdbx_seq_one_letter_code
_entity_poly.pdbx_strand_id
1 'polypeptide(L)'
;MILSLPPTTVAGSNIWADWGTWSECSKPCGGCGIQSRIRICKTAECIGKNQEFQSCNLHVCKVDPKCAKLKQRLRQCADKPGCKGIDENIRKDFSVLDKEAAECTQPSCCPPFYEVKGKCQSDEPVLGRR
;
A
#
# COMPACT_ATOMS: atom_id res chain seq x y z
N MET A 1 23.77 29.09 40.18
CA MET A 1 24.05 29.16 38.73
C MET A 1 22.83 28.65 37.99
N ILE A 2 22.06 29.55 37.36
CA ILE A 2 20.88 29.17 36.56
C ILE A 2 21.39 28.96 35.14
N LEU A 3 21.44 27.72 34.68
CA LEU A 3 21.75 27.39 33.29
C LEU A 3 20.53 27.78 32.45
N SER A 4 20.49 29.01 31.92
CA SER A 4 19.49 29.40 30.94
C SER A 4 19.82 28.72 29.61
N LEU A 5 19.07 27.67 29.28
CA LEU A 5 19.13 27.06 27.95
C LEU A 5 18.74 28.12 26.91
N PRO A 6 19.48 28.25 25.79
CA PRO A 6 19.09 29.16 24.73
C PRO A 6 17.70 28.76 24.19
N PRO A 7 16.83 29.73 23.88
CA PRO A 7 15.51 29.42 23.34
C PRO A 7 15.65 28.67 22.02
N THR A 8 15.01 27.50 21.92
CA THR A 8 14.99 26.67 20.70
C THR A 8 14.16 27.30 19.58
N THR A 9 13.51 28.44 19.85
CA THR A 9 12.51 29.09 19.01
C THR A 9 13.05 30.39 18.42
N VAL A 10 12.94 30.55 17.10
CA VAL A 10 13.31 31.77 16.37
C VAL A 10 12.27 32.87 16.62
N ALA A 11 12.70 34.13 16.73
CA ALA A 11 11.80 35.27 16.84
C ALA A 11 10.97 35.44 15.55
N GLY A 12 9.64 35.46 15.68
CA GLY A 12 8.69 35.56 14.57
C GLY A 12 7.41 34.75 14.84
N SER A 13 6.50 34.73 13.86
CA SER A 13 5.29 33.91 13.89
C SER A 13 5.14 33.09 12.61
N ASN A 14 4.62 31.86 12.74
CA ASN A 14 4.30 30.99 11.61
C ASN A 14 5.47 30.64 10.66
N ILE A 15 6.67 30.43 11.21
CA ILE A 15 7.86 30.06 10.42
C ILE A 15 8.03 28.55 10.44
N TRP A 16 7.82 27.90 9.30
CA TRP A 16 8.11 26.48 9.12
C TRP A 16 9.58 26.25 8.72
N ALA A 17 10.17 25.16 9.21
CA ALA A 17 11.33 24.56 8.57
C ALA A 17 10.92 23.93 7.24
N ASP A 18 11.91 23.68 6.39
CA ASP A 18 11.71 22.84 5.21
C ASP A 18 11.18 21.47 5.61
N TRP A 19 10.42 20.87 4.71
CA TRP A 19 9.98 19.50 4.90
C TRP A 19 11.18 18.57 5.01
N GLY A 20 11.13 17.67 5.99
CA GLY A 20 12.04 16.56 6.06
C GLY A 20 11.91 15.62 4.85
N THR A 21 12.85 14.70 4.75
CA THR A 21 12.80 13.65 3.74
C THR A 21 11.58 12.75 3.96
N TRP A 22 11.05 12.19 2.88
CA TRP A 22 10.06 11.13 2.98
C TRP A 22 10.64 9.92 3.70
N SER A 23 9.83 9.29 4.55
CA SER A 23 10.12 8.00 5.14
C SER A 23 10.20 6.93 4.04
N GLU A 24 10.77 5.78 4.39
CA GLU A 24 10.59 4.60 3.56
C GLU A 24 9.11 4.27 3.38
N CYS A 25 8.80 3.73 2.21
CA CYS A 25 7.44 3.35 1.87
C CYS A 25 7.06 2.07 2.62
N SER A 26 5.89 2.06 3.27
CA SER A 26 5.43 0.92 4.08
C SER A 26 5.28 -0.40 3.30
N LYS A 27 5.13 -0.31 1.97
CA LYS A 27 5.09 -1.46 1.07
C LYS A 27 6.00 -1.23 -0.13
N PRO A 28 6.74 -2.25 -0.57
CA PRO A 28 7.64 -2.12 -1.70
C PRO A 28 6.92 -2.05 -3.05
N CYS A 29 5.66 -2.51 -3.16
CA CYS A 29 4.88 -2.58 -4.40
C CYS A 29 3.37 -2.60 -4.12
N GLY A 30 2.56 -2.59 -5.18
CA GLY A 30 1.12 -2.82 -5.12
C GLY A 30 0.28 -1.56 -4.88
N GLY A 31 0.91 -0.38 -4.79
CA GLY A 31 0.26 0.93 -4.63
C GLY A 31 -0.33 1.25 -3.25
N CYS A 32 -0.48 0.26 -2.38
CA CYS A 32 -0.88 0.43 -0.96
C CYS A 32 0.24 0.93 -0.05
N GLY A 33 1.42 1.22 -0.60
CA GLY A 33 2.51 1.80 0.18
C GLY A 33 2.16 3.23 0.62
N ILE A 34 2.49 3.56 1.86
CA ILE A 34 2.35 4.91 2.42
C ILE A 34 3.72 5.34 2.93
N GLN A 35 4.11 6.57 2.59
CA GLN A 35 5.26 7.26 3.15
C GLN A 35 4.80 8.54 3.84
N SER A 36 5.58 9.00 4.81
CA SER A 36 5.30 10.20 5.59
C SER A 36 6.51 11.11 5.66
N ARG A 37 6.27 12.41 5.80
CA ARG A 37 7.33 13.39 6.10
C ARG A 37 6.84 14.39 7.12
N ILE A 38 7.78 14.98 7.86
CA ILE A 38 7.50 15.91 8.94
C ILE A 38 8.29 17.20 8.69
N ARG A 39 7.72 18.34 9.09
CA ARG A 39 8.41 19.63 9.19
C ARG A 39 8.29 20.18 10.60
N ILE A 40 9.28 20.94 11.02
CA ILE A 40 9.34 21.52 12.37
C ILE A 40 8.87 22.97 12.32
N CYS A 41 8.07 23.38 13.31
CA CYS A 41 7.75 24.79 13.51
C CYS A 41 8.93 25.47 14.21
N LYS A 42 9.52 26.48 13.57
CA LYS A 42 10.66 27.24 14.13
C LYS A 42 10.21 28.33 15.11
N THR A 43 8.92 28.65 15.14
CA THR A 43 8.30 29.66 16.02
C THR A 43 7.42 29.00 17.09
N ALA A 44 6.87 29.79 18.03
CA ALA A 44 6.01 29.25 19.09
C ALA A 44 4.73 28.60 18.52
N GLU A 45 4.19 29.18 17.45
CA GLU A 45 3.01 28.69 16.77
C GLU A 45 3.19 28.76 15.26
N CYS A 46 2.65 27.74 14.56
CA CYS A 46 2.57 27.69 13.11
C CYS A 46 1.20 27.17 12.67
N ILE A 47 0.68 27.74 11.59
CA ILE A 47 -0.61 27.39 11.00
C ILE A 47 -0.41 26.30 9.95
N GLY A 48 -1.24 25.26 10.03
CA GLY A 48 -1.25 24.14 9.10
C GLY A 48 -0.62 22.86 9.66
N LYS A 49 -0.51 21.84 8.82
CA LYS A 49 -0.05 20.51 9.23
C LYS A 49 1.47 20.46 9.37
N ASN A 50 1.97 19.80 10.41
CA ASN A 50 3.40 19.48 10.59
C ASN A 50 3.78 18.14 9.95
N GLN A 51 2.80 17.33 9.55
CA GLN A 51 2.99 16.01 8.96
C GLN A 51 2.20 15.89 7.65
N GLU A 52 2.80 15.20 6.68
CA GLU A 52 2.19 14.87 5.39
C GLU A 52 2.36 13.38 5.08
N PHE A 53 1.38 12.82 4.39
CA PHE A 53 1.36 11.43 3.95
C PHE A 53 1.10 11.36 2.45
N GLN A 54 1.71 10.37 1.79
CA GLN A 54 1.52 10.13 0.36
C GLN A 54 1.54 8.64 0.05
N SER A 55 0.73 8.23 -0.95
CA SER A 55 0.84 6.91 -1.56
C SER A 55 2.16 6.76 -2.33
N CYS A 56 2.80 5.61 -2.21
CA CYS A 56 4.08 5.30 -2.85
C CYS A 56 4.09 3.89 -3.45
N ASN A 57 5.09 3.61 -4.29
CA ASN A 57 5.29 2.30 -4.92
C ASN A 57 4.06 1.79 -5.69
N LEU A 58 3.53 2.63 -6.59
CA LEU A 58 2.38 2.34 -7.48
C LEU A 58 2.68 1.33 -8.61
N HIS A 59 3.77 0.57 -8.52
CA HIS A 59 4.06 -0.49 -9.48
C HIS A 59 3.47 -1.81 -9.00
N VAL A 60 3.14 -2.70 -9.93
CA VAL A 60 2.58 -4.02 -9.60
C VAL A 60 3.55 -4.87 -8.79
N CYS A 61 3.03 -5.61 -7.82
CA CYS A 61 3.78 -6.65 -7.15
C CYS A 61 3.99 -7.85 -8.08
N LYS A 62 5.15 -8.51 -7.94
CA LYS A 62 5.38 -9.82 -8.56
C LYS A 62 4.48 -10.84 -7.88
N VAL A 63 3.49 -11.34 -8.60
CA VAL A 63 2.65 -12.45 -8.13
C VAL A 63 3.41 -13.75 -8.35
N ASP A 64 3.37 -14.65 -7.37
CA ASP A 64 3.95 -16.00 -7.54
C ASP A 64 3.30 -16.68 -8.77
N PRO A 65 4.09 -17.22 -9.72
CA PRO A 65 3.57 -17.96 -10.87
C PRO A 65 2.58 -19.07 -10.50
N LYS A 66 2.74 -19.70 -9.33
CA LYS A 66 1.81 -20.69 -8.76
C LYS A 66 0.46 -20.04 -8.45
N CYS A 67 0.45 -18.87 -7.79
CA CYS A 67 -0.76 -18.10 -7.50
C CYS A 67 -1.46 -17.59 -8.76
N ALA A 68 -0.70 -17.21 -9.80
CA ALA A 68 -1.27 -16.81 -11.09
C ALA A 68 -1.98 -17.98 -11.79
N LYS A 69 -1.34 -19.17 -11.84
CA LYS A 69 -1.92 -20.40 -12.40
C LYS A 69 -3.14 -20.88 -11.62
N LEU A 70 -3.09 -20.75 -10.30
CA LEU A 70 -4.19 -21.08 -9.40
C LEU A 70 -5.43 -20.21 -9.65
N LYS A 71 -5.25 -18.88 -9.72
CA LYS A 71 -6.34 -17.95 -10.10
C LYS A 71 -6.92 -18.27 -11.49
N GLN A 72 -6.07 -18.65 -12.44
CA GLN A 72 -6.51 -19.05 -13.79
C GLN A 72 -7.36 -20.33 -13.76
N ARG A 73 -6.96 -21.34 -12.98
CA ARG A 73 -7.73 -22.58 -12.77
C ARG A 73 -9.07 -22.31 -12.08
N LEU A 74 -9.08 -21.48 -11.04
CA LEU A 74 -10.31 -21.10 -10.32
C LEU A 74 -11.30 -20.35 -11.24
N ARG A 75 -10.82 -19.42 -12.09
CA ARG A 75 -11.67 -18.72 -13.07
C ARG A 75 -12.34 -19.65 -14.08
N GLN A 76 -11.65 -20.71 -14.51
CA GLN A 76 -12.23 -21.71 -15.42
C GLN A 76 -13.36 -22.52 -14.78
N CYS A 77 -13.49 -22.45 -13.45
CA CYS A 77 -14.50 -23.14 -12.66
C CYS A 77 -15.64 -22.26 -12.13
N ALA A 78 -15.50 -20.93 -12.17
CA ALA A 78 -16.46 -20.00 -11.55
C ALA A 78 -17.86 -20.02 -12.21
N ASP A 79 -17.94 -20.33 -13.51
CA ASP A 79 -19.17 -20.22 -14.32
C ASP A 79 -19.71 -21.56 -14.85
N LYS A 80 -19.14 -22.70 -14.45
CA LYS A 80 -19.60 -24.02 -14.92
C LYS A 80 -20.44 -24.73 -13.85
N PRO A 81 -21.69 -25.13 -14.15
CA PRO A 81 -22.53 -25.89 -13.22
C PRO A 81 -21.96 -27.26 -12.81
N GLY A 82 -20.84 -27.69 -13.42
CA GLY A 82 -20.07 -28.87 -13.02
C GLY A 82 -18.99 -28.64 -11.96
N CYS A 83 -18.62 -27.40 -11.61
CA CYS A 83 -17.62 -27.16 -10.55
C CYS A 83 -18.21 -27.23 -9.13
N LYS A 84 -19.51 -27.54 -8.98
CA LYS A 84 -20.07 -28.12 -7.77
C LYS A 84 -20.06 -29.65 -7.91
N GLY A 85 -18.94 -30.26 -7.49
CA GLY A 85 -18.82 -31.70 -7.30
C GLY A 85 -18.89 -32.53 -8.59
N ILE A 86 -17.75 -32.67 -9.26
CA ILE A 86 -17.54 -33.68 -10.30
C ILE A 86 -16.49 -34.68 -9.80
N ASP A 87 -16.98 -35.90 -9.57
CA ASP A 87 -16.28 -37.18 -9.45
C ASP A 87 -15.17 -37.32 -8.38
N GLU A 88 -15.27 -38.37 -7.57
CA GLU A 88 -14.39 -38.64 -6.43
C GLU A 88 -12.90 -38.78 -6.79
N ASN A 89 -12.57 -38.90 -8.09
CA ASN A 89 -11.19 -39.01 -8.58
C ASN A 89 -10.52 -37.68 -8.95
N ILE A 90 -11.26 -36.55 -9.06
CA ILE A 90 -10.69 -35.21 -9.32
C ILE A 90 -10.44 -34.44 -8.00
N ARG A 91 -10.88 -35.01 -6.86
CA ARG A 91 -10.85 -34.38 -5.52
C ARG A 91 -9.45 -34.23 -4.89
N LYS A 92 -8.43 -34.95 -5.37
CA LYS A 92 -7.10 -34.88 -4.76
C LYS A 92 -6.35 -33.57 -5.03
N ASP A 93 -6.78 -32.78 -6.01
CA ASP A 93 -6.16 -31.46 -6.29
C ASP A 93 -7.01 -30.27 -5.83
N PHE A 94 -8.34 -30.31 -5.90
CA PHE A 94 -9.15 -29.10 -5.64
C PHE A 94 -9.16 -28.64 -4.17
N SER A 95 -9.09 -29.56 -3.22
CA SER A 95 -8.96 -29.23 -1.78
C SER A 95 -7.54 -28.81 -1.36
N VAL A 96 -6.54 -29.11 -2.20
CA VAL A 96 -5.15 -28.64 -2.04
C VAL A 96 -5.01 -27.21 -2.59
N LEU A 97 -5.69 -26.91 -3.70
CA LEU A 97 -5.75 -25.58 -4.31
C LEU A 97 -6.35 -24.52 -3.36
N ASP A 98 -7.32 -24.85 -2.51
CA ASP A 98 -7.86 -23.91 -1.51
C ASP A 98 -6.86 -23.58 -0.39
N LYS A 99 -6.00 -24.54 -0.01
CA LYS A 99 -4.94 -24.33 0.99
C LYS A 99 -3.76 -23.54 0.40
N GLU A 100 -3.33 -23.86 -0.82
CA GLU A 100 -2.34 -23.07 -1.55
C GLU A 100 -2.87 -21.67 -1.92
N ALA A 101 -4.17 -21.52 -2.19
CA ALA A 101 -4.80 -20.22 -2.43
C ALA A 101 -4.84 -19.35 -1.17
N ALA A 102 -4.98 -19.97 0.01
CA ALA A 102 -4.93 -19.26 1.28
C ALA A 102 -3.55 -18.64 1.55
N GLU A 103 -2.48 -19.20 1.01
CA GLU A 103 -1.13 -18.61 1.03
C GLU A 103 -0.95 -17.52 -0.04
N CYS A 104 -1.75 -17.55 -1.11
CA CYS A 104 -1.81 -16.54 -2.16
C CYS A 104 -2.57 -15.27 -1.74
N THR A 105 -2.12 -14.63 -0.67
CA THR A 105 -2.70 -13.38 -0.14
C THR A 105 -2.24 -12.12 -0.86
N GLN A 106 -1.18 -12.18 -1.68
CA GLN A 106 -0.58 -11.00 -2.31
C GLN A 106 -1.18 -10.74 -3.71
N PRO A 107 -2.03 -9.71 -3.88
CA PRO A 107 -2.50 -9.29 -5.20
C PRO A 107 -1.42 -8.47 -5.94
N SER A 108 -1.54 -8.34 -7.27
CA SER A 108 -0.67 -7.47 -8.08
C SER A 108 -0.77 -6.01 -7.64
N CYS A 109 -1.98 -5.57 -7.29
CA CYS A 109 -2.28 -4.26 -6.72
C CYS A 109 -3.19 -4.45 -5.50
N CYS A 110 -2.96 -3.67 -4.47
CA CYS A 110 -3.81 -3.63 -3.29
C CYS A 110 -5.07 -2.78 -3.58
N PRO A 111 -6.27 -3.21 -3.18
CA PRO A 111 -7.45 -2.34 -3.20
C PRO A 111 -7.20 -1.03 -2.44
N PRO A 112 -7.68 0.14 -2.93
CA PRO A 112 -8.56 0.37 -4.08
C PRO A 112 -7.84 0.41 -5.43
N PHE A 113 -6.53 0.16 -5.48
CA PHE A 113 -5.78 0.18 -6.72
C PHE A 113 -6.02 -1.07 -7.56
N TYR A 114 -6.18 -0.86 -8.85
CA TYR A 114 -6.30 -1.91 -9.86
C TYR A 114 -5.16 -1.83 -10.87
N GLU A 115 -4.85 -2.98 -11.46
CA GLU A 115 -3.76 -3.09 -12.43
C GLU A 115 -4.19 -2.55 -13.80
N VAL A 116 -3.47 -1.53 -14.29
CA VAL A 116 -3.61 -0.96 -15.63
C VAL A 116 -2.23 -0.92 -16.27
N LYS A 117 -2.02 -1.73 -17.32
CA LYS A 117 -0.76 -1.78 -18.09
C LYS A 117 0.48 -1.94 -17.19
N GLY A 118 0.42 -2.82 -16.19
CA GLY A 118 1.54 -3.09 -15.26
C GLY A 118 1.79 -2.00 -14.21
N LYS A 119 0.85 -1.07 -14.00
CA LYS A 119 0.87 -0.09 -12.92
C LYS A 119 -0.41 -0.16 -12.10
N CYS A 120 -0.32 0.17 -10.83
CA CYS A 120 -1.46 0.28 -9.94
C CYS A 120 -2.05 1.69 -10.04
N GLN A 121 -3.32 1.77 -10.46
CA GLN A 121 -4.08 3.01 -10.61
C GLN A 121 -5.34 2.96 -9.75
N SER A 122 -5.86 4.12 -9.36
CA SER A 122 -7.12 4.27 -8.63
C SER A 122 -7.96 5.34 -9.31
N ASP A 123 -9.28 5.17 -9.28
CA ASP A 123 -10.22 6.19 -9.74
C ASP A 123 -10.39 7.31 -8.70
N GLU A 124 -10.13 7.00 -7.43
CA GLU A 124 -10.09 7.99 -6.35
C GLU A 124 -8.73 8.72 -6.29
N PRO A 125 -8.74 10.00 -5.86
CA PRO A 125 -7.52 10.76 -5.68
C PRO A 125 -6.63 10.12 -4.60
N VAL A 126 -5.41 9.77 -5.02
CA VAL A 126 -4.38 9.24 -4.14
C VAL A 126 -3.95 10.26 -3.09
N LEU A 127 -3.72 9.77 -1.87
CA LEU A 127 -3.15 10.55 -0.77
C LEU A 127 -1.90 11.30 -1.25
N GLY A 128 -1.90 12.62 -1.05
CA GLY A 128 -0.76 13.49 -1.28
C GLY A 128 -0.58 14.01 -2.72
N ARG A 129 -1.53 13.79 -3.65
CA ARG A 129 -1.63 14.63 -4.87
C ARG A 129 -2.68 15.72 -4.64
N ARG A 130 -2.20 16.97 -4.52
CA ARG A 130 -3.02 18.16 -4.80
C ARG A 130 -2.83 18.55 -6.25
#